data_AF-A0A174LP53-F1
#
_entry.id   AF-A0A174LP53-F1
#
_cell.length_a   1.000
_cell.length_b   1.000
_cell.length_c   1.000
_cell.angle_alpha   90.00
_cell.angle_beta   90.00
_cell.angle_gamma   90.00
#
_symmetry.space_group_name_H-M   'P 1'
#
loop_
_entity.id
_entity.type
_entity.pdbx_description
1 polymer ?
#
loop_
_entity_poly.entity_id
_entity_poly.type
_entity_poly.pdbx_seq_one_letter_code
_entity_poly.pdbx_strand_id
1 'polypeptide(L)'
;MKKYNLSKIMKRAWELVKKSALTISSGLKKAWEEAKTMEQKLVELVGSPKQIAWAEDIRKNMISYLSALVRKYEAEDRPARAEKRAKDMEILSNIKEASWFIENRSYAVYSTNYDSNDLSELMANRNEMNLYERIHKYVKEH
;
A
#
# COMPACT_ATOMS: atom_id res chain seq x y z
N MET A 1 -8.42 -15.86 -14.05
CA MET A 1 -8.97 -14.66 -13.38
C MET A 1 -8.09 -14.31 -12.18
N LYS A 2 -7.78 -13.03 -11.94
CA LYS A 2 -7.05 -12.60 -10.73
C LYS A 2 -7.91 -12.83 -9.46
N LYS A 3 -7.29 -13.19 -8.33
CA LYS A 3 -7.98 -13.52 -7.06
C LYS A 3 -7.92 -12.35 -6.08
N TYR A 4 -8.98 -11.54 -6.06
CA TYR A 4 -9.13 -10.41 -5.14
C TYR A 4 -9.38 -10.87 -3.70
N ASN A 5 -8.85 -10.13 -2.71
CA ASN A 5 -9.15 -10.36 -1.29
C ASN A 5 -10.52 -9.78 -0.92
N LEU A 6 -11.55 -10.63 -0.95
CA LEU A 6 -12.93 -10.27 -0.65
C LEU A 6 -13.11 -9.66 0.76
N SER A 7 -12.37 -10.15 1.76
CA SER A 7 -12.44 -9.63 3.14
C SER A 7 -11.94 -8.18 3.22
N LYS A 8 -10.80 -7.87 2.57
CA LYS A 8 -10.27 -6.50 2.50
C LYS A 8 -11.22 -5.55 1.76
N ILE A 9 -11.88 -6.02 0.69
CA ILE A 9 -12.89 -5.24 -0.04
C ILE A 9 -14.14 -5.00 0.82
N MET A 10 -14.64 -6.00 1.56
CA MET A 10 -15.77 -5.83 2.49
C MET A 10 -15.47 -4.88 3.64
N LYS A 11 -14.26 -4.96 4.24
CA LYS A 11 -13.82 -4.01 5.28
C LYS A 11 -13.74 -2.58 4.72
N ARG A 12 -13.20 -2.40 3.51
CA ARG A 12 -13.15 -1.11 2.84
C ARG A 12 -14.54 -0.55 2.50
N ALA A 13 -15.48 -1.40 2.08
CA ALA A 13 -16.87 -1.00 1.88
C ALA A 13 -17.48 -0.45 3.19
N TRP A 14 -17.24 -1.12 4.32
CA TRP A 14 -17.68 -0.67 5.65
C TRP A 14 -17.01 0.63 6.13
N GLU A 15 -15.73 0.86 5.81
CA GLU A 15 -15.08 2.17 6.03
C GLU A 15 -15.82 3.29 5.29
N LEU A 16 -16.15 3.06 4.01
CA LEU A 16 -16.79 4.04 3.13
C LEU A 16 -18.24 4.35 3.56
N VAL A 17 -18.99 3.34 4.00
CA VAL A 17 -20.31 3.53 4.64
C VAL A 17 -20.18 4.44 5.87
N LYS A 18 -19.26 4.12 6.80
CA LYS A 18 -19.09 4.85 8.06
C LYS A 18 -18.55 6.28 7.89
N LYS A 19 -17.63 6.51 6.95
CA LYS A 19 -16.94 7.82 6.77
C LYS A 19 -17.61 8.76 5.77
N SER A 20 -18.44 8.25 4.86
CA SER A 20 -19.01 9.05 3.77
C SER A 20 -20.53 8.92 3.64
N ALA A 21 -21.20 8.37 4.67
CA ALA A 21 -22.65 8.13 4.72
C ALA A 21 -23.22 7.35 3.51
N LEU A 22 -22.38 6.56 2.83
CA LEU A 22 -22.77 5.81 1.65
C LEU A 22 -23.62 4.60 2.02
N THR A 23 -24.52 4.20 1.12
CA THR A 23 -25.19 2.89 1.20
C THR A 23 -24.16 1.76 1.04
N ILE A 24 -24.43 0.58 1.62
CA ILE A 24 -23.51 -0.57 1.55
C ILE A 24 -23.22 -1.01 0.10
N SER A 25 -24.18 -0.87 -0.80
CA SER A 25 -24.00 -1.15 -2.25
C SER A 25 -23.08 -0.13 -2.92
N SER A 26 -23.20 1.16 -2.60
CA SER A 26 -22.31 2.21 -3.10
C SER A 26 -20.89 2.08 -2.55
N GLY A 27 -20.75 1.85 -1.24
CA GLY A 27 -19.46 1.57 -0.59
C GLY A 27 -18.77 0.33 -1.15
N LEU A 28 -19.52 -0.74 -1.41
CA LEU A 28 -18.98 -1.97 -2.02
C LEU A 28 -18.57 -1.77 -3.48
N LYS A 29 -19.36 -1.07 -4.29
CA LYS A 29 -18.98 -0.71 -5.67
C LYS A 29 -17.67 0.07 -5.69
N LYS A 30 -17.57 1.13 -4.88
CA LYS A 30 -16.37 1.98 -4.79
C LYS A 30 -15.16 1.21 -4.26
N ALA A 31 -15.33 0.33 -3.27
CA ALA A 31 -14.24 -0.53 -2.78
C ALA A 31 -13.71 -1.50 -3.85
N TRP A 32 -14.59 -2.03 -4.71
CA TRP A 32 -14.20 -2.83 -5.87
C TRP A 32 -13.48 -2.02 -6.96
N GLU A 33 -13.90 -0.79 -7.20
CA GLU A 33 -13.27 0.13 -8.16
C GLU A 33 -11.88 0.57 -7.67
N GLU A 34 -11.73 0.93 -6.40
CA GLU A 34 -10.44 1.21 -5.76
C GLU A 34 -9.48 0.00 -5.86
N ALA A 35 -9.95 -1.21 -5.56
CA ALA A 35 -9.14 -2.42 -5.65
C ALA A 35 -8.67 -2.70 -7.08
N LYS A 36 -9.59 -2.68 -8.07
CA LYS A 36 -9.27 -2.90 -9.49
C LYS A 36 -8.30 -1.85 -10.01
N THR A 37 -8.54 -0.57 -9.73
CA THR A 37 -7.71 0.54 -10.21
C THR A 37 -6.30 0.47 -9.63
N MET A 38 -6.17 0.13 -8.35
CA MET A 38 -4.86 -0.01 -7.72
C MET A 38 -4.11 -1.24 -8.25
N GLU A 39 -4.78 -2.37 -8.47
CA GLU A 39 -4.19 -3.60 -9.03
C GLU A 39 -3.87 -3.50 -10.55
N GLN A 40 -4.53 -2.57 -11.26
CA GLN A 40 -4.20 -2.20 -12.65
C GLN A 40 -3.01 -1.23 -12.75
N LYS A 41 -2.69 -0.48 -11.69
CA LYS A 41 -1.53 0.42 -11.63
C LYS A 41 -0.22 -0.27 -11.25
N LEU A 42 -0.26 -1.51 -10.73
CA LEU A 42 0.94 -2.26 -10.40
C LEU A 42 1.56 -2.89 -11.65
N VAL A 43 2.82 -2.57 -11.92
CA VAL A 43 3.60 -3.25 -12.97
C VAL A 43 3.78 -4.74 -12.64
N GLU A 44 3.88 -5.59 -13.66
CA GLU A 44 4.23 -6.99 -13.48
C GLU A 44 5.71 -7.12 -13.06
N LEU A 45 6.00 -8.02 -12.12
CA LEU A 45 7.34 -8.16 -11.55
C LEU A 45 8.19 -9.17 -12.33
N VAL A 46 9.48 -8.86 -12.48
CA VAL A 46 10.51 -9.67 -13.12
C VAL A 46 11.33 -10.40 -12.05
N GLY A 47 11.50 -11.70 -12.20
CA GLY A 47 12.27 -12.57 -11.31
C GLY A 47 11.88 -14.04 -11.47
N SER A 48 12.39 -14.93 -10.62
CA SER A 48 11.86 -16.30 -10.57
C SER A 48 10.44 -16.31 -9.98
N PRO A 49 9.60 -17.32 -10.29
CA PRO A 49 8.22 -17.39 -9.77
C PRO A 49 8.12 -17.33 -8.24
N LYS A 50 9.11 -17.88 -7.51
CA LYS A 50 9.19 -17.79 -6.04
C LYS A 50 9.53 -16.37 -5.56
N GLN A 51 10.41 -15.66 -6.26
CA GLN A 51 10.73 -14.26 -5.93
C GLN A 51 9.53 -13.36 -6.20
N ILE A 52 8.86 -13.52 -7.35
CA ILE A 52 7.67 -12.73 -7.71
C ILE A 52 6.58 -12.89 -6.64
N ALA A 53 6.21 -14.13 -6.30
CA ALA A 53 5.15 -14.39 -5.31
C ALA A 53 5.46 -13.80 -3.92
N TRP A 54 6.73 -13.76 -3.51
CA TRP A 54 7.13 -13.13 -2.24
C TRP A 54 7.17 -11.60 -2.33
N ALA A 55 7.74 -11.07 -3.42
CA ALA A 55 7.83 -9.64 -3.70
C ALA A 55 6.45 -8.97 -3.83
N GLU A 56 5.44 -9.66 -4.36
CA GLU A 56 4.07 -9.14 -4.44
C GLU A 56 3.45 -8.88 -3.06
N ASP A 57 3.64 -9.76 -2.08
CA ASP A 57 3.12 -9.50 -0.73
C ASP A 57 3.92 -8.40 -0.01
N ILE A 58 5.25 -8.39 -0.17
CA ILE A 58 6.10 -7.30 0.34
C ILE A 58 5.65 -5.94 -0.23
N ARG A 59 5.48 -5.84 -1.56
CA ARG A 59 5.01 -4.64 -2.27
C ARG A 59 3.63 -4.19 -1.77
N LYS A 60 2.70 -5.14 -1.62
CA LYS A 60 1.34 -4.92 -1.10
C LYS A 60 1.33 -4.42 0.34
N ASN A 61 2.26 -4.87 1.19
CA ASN A 61 2.40 -4.40 2.57
C ASN A 61 2.99 -2.98 2.60
N MET A 62 4.06 -2.70 1.83
CA MET A 62 4.63 -1.34 1.68
C MET A 62 3.59 -0.32 1.17
N ILE A 63 2.82 -0.66 0.13
CA ILE A 63 1.78 0.22 -0.42
C ILE A 63 0.62 0.40 0.56
N SER A 64 0.24 -0.64 1.31
CA SER A 64 -0.81 -0.50 2.35
C SER A 64 -0.37 0.44 3.48
N TYR A 65 0.89 0.37 3.91
CA TYR A 65 1.48 1.29 4.90
C TYR A 65 1.52 2.74 4.41
N LEU A 66 1.99 2.97 3.17
CA LEU A 66 1.99 4.31 2.59
C LEU A 66 0.56 4.87 2.40
N SER A 67 -0.40 4.02 2.02
CA SER A 67 -1.82 4.43 1.92
C SER A 67 -2.41 4.81 3.28
N ALA A 68 -2.05 4.13 4.37
CA ALA A 68 -2.42 4.52 5.73
C ALA A 68 -1.83 5.89 6.11
N LEU A 69 -0.57 6.15 5.75
CA LEU A 69 0.06 7.46 5.97
C LEU A 69 -0.58 8.58 5.13
N VAL A 70 -0.98 8.32 3.87
CA VAL A 70 -1.75 9.27 3.05
C VAL A 70 -3.04 9.65 3.78
N ARG A 71 -3.87 8.65 4.14
CA ARG A 71 -5.15 8.84 4.86
C ARG A 71 -4.98 9.61 6.18
N LYS A 72 -3.88 9.35 6.91
CA LYS A 72 -3.55 10.06 8.14
C LYS A 72 -3.21 11.53 7.87
N TYR A 73 -2.36 11.82 6.89
CA TYR A 73 -1.99 13.20 6.57
C TYR A 73 -3.12 13.99 5.90
N GLU A 74 -4.04 13.34 5.18
CA GLU A 74 -5.30 13.96 4.74
C GLU A 74 -6.18 14.35 5.95
N ALA A 75 -6.32 13.46 6.95
CA ALA A 75 -7.10 13.73 8.15
C ALA A 75 -6.45 14.72 9.14
N GLU A 76 -5.14 14.94 9.06
CA GLU A 76 -4.40 15.97 9.81
C GLU A 76 -4.37 17.35 9.10
N ASP A 77 -5.03 17.50 7.94
CA ASP A 77 -4.89 18.63 7.01
C ASP A 77 -3.42 18.98 6.66
N ARG A 78 -2.69 17.96 6.20
CA ARG A 78 -1.28 18.04 5.81
C ARG A 78 -1.09 17.59 4.35
N PRO A 79 -1.72 18.28 3.38
CA PRO A 79 -1.74 17.85 1.97
C PRO A 79 -0.34 17.61 1.39
N ALA A 80 0.63 18.49 1.66
CA ALA A 80 2.01 18.33 1.19
C ALA A 80 2.70 17.05 1.73
N ARG A 81 2.29 16.53 2.90
CA ARG A 81 2.78 15.23 3.39
C ARG A 81 2.05 14.08 2.73
N ALA A 82 0.73 14.17 2.56
CA ALA A 82 -0.08 13.17 1.86
C ALA A 82 0.40 12.98 0.41
N GLU A 83 0.56 14.06 -0.34
CA GLU A 83 1.10 14.07 -1.71
C GLU A 83 2.50 13.42 -1.75
N LYS A 84 3.38 13.76 -0.82
CA LYS A 84 4.72 13.14 -0.71
C LYS A 84 4.65 11.64 -0.43
N ARG A 85 3.60 11.11 0.24
CA ARG A 85 3.41 9.66 0.42
C ARG A 85 2.76 9.01 -0.81
N ALA A 86 1.89 9.72 -1.53
CA ALA A 86 1.32 9.26 -2.79
C ALA A 86 2.37 9.08 -3.89
N LYS A 87 3.32 10.01 -4.02
CA LYS A 87 4.47 9.88 -4.93
C LYS A 87 5.38 8.69 -4.60
N ASP A 88 5.62 8.40 -3.32
CA ASP A 88 6.34 7.19 -2.92
C ASP A 88 5.58 5.90 -3.33
N MET A 89 4.24 5.88 -3.26
CA MET A 89 3.43 4.73 -3.74
C MET A 89 3.52 4.57 -5.26
N GLU A 90 3.50 5.67 -6.00
CA GLU A 90 3.61 5.68 -7.46
C GLU A 90 4.94 5.09 -7.92
N ILE A 91 6.04 5.46 -7.26
CA ILE A 91 7.36 4.84 -7.50
C ILE A 91 7.29 3.33 -7.22
N LEU A 92 6.79 2.90 -6.04
CA LEU A 92 6.66 1.47 -5.70
C LEU A 92 5.75 0.67 -6.67
N SER A 93 4.77 1.31 -7.30
CA SER A 93 3.93 0.64 -8.32
C SER A 93 4.65 0.40 -9.65
N ASN A 94 5.74 1.12 -9.92
CA ASN A 94 6.51 1.06 -11.17
C ASN A 94 7.84 0.29 -11.08
N ILE A 95 8.35 -0.03 -9.88
CA ILE A 95 9.50 -0.93 -9.69
C ILE A 95 9.10 -2.34 -10.16
N LYS A 96 9.91 -2.94 -11.04
CA LYS A 96 9.67 -4.25 -11.66
C LYS A 96 10.45 -5.37 -10.99
N GLU A 97 11.52 -5.04 -10.29
CA GLU A 97 12.56 -5.94 -9.84
C GLU A 97 12.10 -6.68 -8.58
N ALA A 98 11.75 -7.96 -8.69
CA ALA A 98 11.32 -8.75 -7.51
C ALA A 98 12.43 -8.84 -6.45
N SER A 99 13.70 -8.79 -6.85
CA SER A 99 14.86 -8.68 -5.97
C SER A 99 14.83 -7.41 -5.11
N TRP A 100 14.47 -6.25 -5.68
CA TRP A 100 14.43 -4.97 -4.95
C TRP A 100 13.49 -5.06 -3.75
N PHE A 101 12.28 -5.60 -3.93
CA PHE A 101 11.34 -5.78 -2.82
C PHE A 101 11.89 -6.74 -1.76
N ILE A 102 12.53 -7.85 -2.17
CA ILE A 102 13.10 -8.84 -1.24
C ILE A 102 14.30 -8.26 -0.46
N GLU A 103 15.17 -7.48 -1.10
CA GLU A 103 16.28 -6.79 -0.45
C GLU A 103 15.79 -5.73 0.55
N ASN A 104 14.77 -4.96 0.16
CA ASN A 104 14.17 -3.90 0.97
C ASN A 104 13.06 -4.40 1.92
N ARG A 105 12.88 -5.72 2.07
CA ARG A 105 11.76 -6.33 2.83
C ARG A 105 11.70 -5.92 4.30
N SER A 106 12.83 -5.54 4.91
CA SER A 106 12.88 -5.00 6.28
C SER A 106 12.19 -3.63 6.42
N TYR A 107 11.89 -2.98 5.30
CA TYR A 107 11.21 -1.69 5.23
C TYR A 107 9.75 -1.83 4.77
N ALA A 108 9.30 -3.04 4.43
CA ALA A 108 7.89 -3.37 4.53
C ALA A 108 7.54 -3.45 6.02
N VAL A 109 6.76 -2.47 6.48
CA VAL A 109 6.24 -2.47 7.85
C VAL A 109 5.29 -3.66 8.00
N TYR A 110 5.79 -4.75 8.56
CA TYR A 110 4.99 -5.90 8.96
C TYR A 110 4.17 -5.50 10.18
N SER A 111 2.93 -5.10 9.93
CA SER A 111 1.91 -5.08 10.98
C SER A 111 1.71 -6.50 11.48
N THR A 112 1.89 -6.72 12.78
CA THR A 112 1.50 -7.99 13.43
C THR A 112 -0.01 -8.21 13.30
N ASN A 113 -0.79 -7.14 13.30
CA ASN A 113 -2.19 -7.11 12.88
C ASN A 113 -2.30 -6.70 11.39
N TYR A 114 -2.30 -7.67 10.49
CA TYR A 114 -2.47 -7.48 9.02
C TYR A 114 -3.78 -6.76 8.62
N ASP A 115 -4.70 -6.62 9.57
CA ASP A 115 -6.02 -6.00 9.46
C ASP A 115 -6.14 -4.63 10.16
N SER A 116 -5.07 -4.11 10.78
CA SER A 116 -5.13 -2.87 11.56
C SER A 116 -5.16 -1.62 10.69
N ASN A 117 -6.06 -0.69 11.06
CA ASN A 117 -6.04 0.70 10.61
C ASN A 117 -5.39 1.62 11.66
N ASP A 118 -4.94 1.09 12.81
CA ASP A 118 -4.30 1.89 13.85
C ASP A 118 -2.85 2.20 13.47
N LEU A 119 -2.56 3.49 13.33
CA LEU A 119 -1.23 3.95 12.98
C LEU A 119 -0.23 3.74 14.14
N SER A 120 -0.68 3.67 15.40
CA SER A 120 0.20 3.39 16.53
C SER A 120 0.76 1.97 16.49
N GLU A 121 -0.07 0.97 16.15
CA GLU A 121 0.39 -0.41 15.89
C GLU A 121 1.34 -0.46 14.69
N LEU A 122 1.00 0.22 13.59
CA LEU A 122 1.85 0.29 12.39
C LEU A 122 3.19 1.00 12.66
N MET A 123 3.23 1.96 13.59
CA MET A 123 4.44 2.69 13.96
C MET A 123 5.24 2.04 15.10
N ALA A 124 4.74 0.95 15.72
CA ALA A 124 5.42 0.30 16.84
C ALA A 124 6.81 -0.27 16.47
N ASN A 125 6.99 -0.71 15.22
CA ASN A 125 8.26 -1.19 14.67
C ASN A 125 8.99 -0.12 13.82
N ARG A 126 9.02 1.13 14.30
CA ARG A 126 9.56 2.28 13.56
C ARG A 126 11.09 2.22 13.35
N ASN A 127 11.51 1.85 12.14
CA ASN A 127 12.76 2.31 11.51
C ASN A 127 12.41 3.16 10.26
N GLU A 128 11.66 4.25 10.45
CA GLU A 128 10.99 4.99 9.36
C GLU A 128 11.94 5.70 8.38
N MET A 129 13.17 6.01 8.81
CA MET A 129 14.18 6.66 7.94
C MET A 129 14.40 5.88 6.63
N ASN A 130 14.37 4.55 6.69
CA ASN A 130 14.99 3.74 5.64
C ASN A 130 14.10 3.43 4.43
N LEU A 131 12.75 3.40 4.53
CA LEU A 131 11.92 3.11 3.34
C LEU A 131 11.99 4.27 2.34
N TYR A 132 11.81 5.50 2.83
CA TYR A 132 11.81 6.71 2.02
C TYR A 132 13.14 6.89 1.27
N GLU A 133 14.25 6.79 1.99
CA GLU A 133 15.59 6.95 1.41
C GLU A 133 15.88 5.91 0.33
N ARG A 134 15.40 4.67 0.50
CA ARG A 134 15.63 3.60 -0.48
C ARG A 134 14.76 3.75 -1.74
N ILE A 135 13.53 4.25 -1.61
CA ILE A 135 12.68 4.65 -2.75
C ILE A 135 13.34 5.81 -3.53
N HIS A 136 13.77 6.86 -2.84
CA HIS A 136 14.39 8.04 -3.48
C HIS A 136 15.84 7.79 -3.93
N LYS A 137 16.51 6.76 -3.41
CA LYS A 137 17.78 6.26 -3.93
C LYS A 137 17.57 5.47 -5.23
N TYR A 138 16.58 4.58 -5.31
CA TYR A 138 16.29 3.82 -6.53
C TYR A 138 16.11 4.73 -7.76
N VAL A 139 15.33 5.81 -7.62
CA VAL A 139 15.05 6.83 -8.67
C VAL A 139 16.26 7.74 -9.00
N LYS A 140 17.40 7.57 -8.32
CA LYS A 140 18.69 8.19 -8.70
C LYS A 140 19.63 7.21 -9.40
N GLU A 141 19.30 5.92 -9.40
CA GLU A 141 20.11 4.84 -9.95
C GLU A 141 19.46 4.21 -11.21
N HIS A 142 18.19 4.52 -11.48
CA HIS A 142 17.34 3.99 -12.57
C HIS A 142 16.37 5.07 -13.07
#